data_AF-A0A4R7UP43-F1
#
_entry.id   AF-A0A4R7UP43-F1
#
_cell.length_a   1.000
_cell.length_b   1.000
_cell.length_c   1.000
_cell.angle_alpha   90.00
_cell.angle_beta   90.00
_cell.angle_gamma   90.00
#
_symmetry.space_group_name_H-M   'P 1'
#
loop_
_entity.id
_entity.type
_entity.pdbx_description
1 polymer ?
#
loop_
_entity_poly.entity_id
_entity_poly.type
_entity_poly.pdbx_seq_one_letter_code
_entity_poly.pdbx_strand_id
1 'polypeptide(L)'
;MTTPTTDMSPSQRRSSLPWVIAGAVVVVAAVAVTLVLTTGGDDESGAAPPSTPAAATTSKSGSTYDLGTPETAAESFAAAAKTGSGETLLGLACVGRPSCVAEHAPGTSQQQVAEAQDAIREGALELAQHLEGATFGISIDGAVPDTKDVPYRTPEMTGDAFLKLTFVQTDGDWLYFLPAS
;
A
#
# COMPACT_ATOMS: atom_id res chain seq x y z
N MET A 1 64.48 -18.81 -4.60
CA MET A 1 64.24 -17.47 -5.19
C MET A 1 63.45 -17.67 -6.48
N THR A 2 62.56 -16.71 -6.75
CA THR A 2 61.81 -16.41 -8.00
C THR A 2 60.50 -17.16 -8.30
N THR A 3 59.40 -16.38 -8.32
CA THR A 3 58.00 -16.64 -8.74
C THR A 3 57.86 -16.70 -10.28
N PRO A 4 56.74 -17.26 -10.85
CA PRO A 4 55.63 -16.40 -11.32
C PRO A 4 54.18 -16.98 -11.29
N THR A 5 53.23 -16.07 -10.99
CA THR A 5 51.84 -15.82 -11.49
C THR A 5 50.88 -16.93 -11.98
N THR A 6 49.72 -16.97 -11.30
CA THR A 6 48.32 -16.79 -11.78
C THR A 6 47.92 -17.19 -13.21
N ASP A 7 46.92 -18.07 -13.32
CA ASP A 7 45.57 -17.93 -13.97
C ASP A 7 45.05 -19.38 -14.19
N MET A 8 43.84 -19.83 -13.88
CA MET A 8 42.57 -19.34 -14.40
C MET A 8 41.46 -20.25 -13.81
N SER A 9 40.54 -19.70 -13.01
CA SER A 9 39.09 -19.93 -13.15
C SER A 9 38.34 -19.06 -12.12
N PRO A 10 37.67 -17.98 -12.55
CA PRO A 10 36.93 -17.13 -11.65
C PRO A 10 35.57 -17.76 -11.27
N SER A 11 35.29 -17.69 -9.98
CA SER A 11 33.97 -17.36 -9.42
C SER A 11 32.83 -18.35 -9.65
N GLN A 12 32.73 -19.33 -8.74
CA GLN A 12 31.40 -19.71 -8.23
C GLN A 12 30.72 -18.42 -7.73
N ARG A 13 29.76 -17.91 -8.51
CA ARG A 13 28.77 -16.94 -8.03
C ARG A 13 28.03 -17.57 -6.85
N ARG A 14 28.55 -17.38 -5.64
CA ARG A 14 27.78 -17.55 -4.41
C ARG A 14 26.68 -16.49 -4.49
N SER A 15 25.46 -16.99 -4.72
CA SER A 15 24.24 -16.19 -4.73
C SER A 15 24.09 -15.54 -3.35
N SER A 16 24.37 -14.24 -3.28
CA SER A 16 24.20 -13.40 -2.09
C SER A 16 22.76 -12.90 -1.93
N LEU A 17 21.75 -13.63 -2.43
CA LEU A 17 20.37 -13.15 -2.50
C LEU A 17 19.38 -13.60 -1.40
N PRO A 18 19.68 -14.45 -0.39
CA PRO A 18 18.66 -14.75 0.62
C PRO A 18 18.58 -13.70 1.74
N TRP A 19 19.53 -12.76 1.86
CA TRP A 19 19.58 -11.82 2.99
C TRP A 19 18.84 -10.50 2.77
N VAL A 20 18.53 -10.12 1.52
CA VAL A 20 17.81 -8.87 1.25
C VAL A 20 16.31 -9.01 1.56
N ILE A 21 15.75 -10.21 1.40
CA ILE A 21 14.32 -10.48 1.62
C ILE A 21 13.97 -10.51 3.11
N ALA A 22 14.89 -10.96 3.97
CA ALA A 22 14.72 -10.86 5.42
C ALA A 22 14.74 -9.40 5.90
N GLY A 23 15.46 -8.51 5.22
CA GLY A 23 15.51 -7.09 5.53
C GLY A 23 14.18 -6.37 5.30
N ALA A 24 13.48 -6.66 4.19
CA ALA A 24 12.21 -6.02 3.86
C ALA A 24 11.10 -6.31 4.89
N VAL A 25 11.02 -7.56 5.36
CA VAL A 25 10.06 -7.95 6.42
C VAL A 25 10.43 -7.31 7.76
N VAL A 26 11.72 -7.19 8.06
CA VAL A 26 12.20 -6.52 9.27
C VAL A 26 11.92 -5.02 9.23
N VAL A 27 12.02 -4.35 8.09
CA VAL A 27 11.73 -2.91 7.98
C VAL A 27 10.24 -2.64 8.20
N VAL A 28 9.35 -3.39 7.56
CA VAL A 28 7.89 -3.21 7.72
C VAL A 28 7.45 -3.56 9.15
N ALA A 29 7.98 -4.62 9.74
CA ALA A 29 7.70 -4.97 11.13
C ALA A 29 8.34 -4.00 12.13
N ALA A 30 9.55 -3.48 11.85
CA ALA A 30 10.23 -2.53 12.73
C ALA A 30 9.51 -1.18 12.76
N VAL A 31 9.01 -0.68 11.62
CA VAL A 31 8.22 0.55 11.55
C VAL A 31 6.95 0.42 12.41
N ALA A 32 6.26 -0.71 12.32
CA ALA A 32 5.09 -1.00 13.15
C ALA A 32 5.42 -1.07 14.65
N VAL A 33 6.56 -1.65 15.03
CA VAL A 33 6.96 -1.79 16.44
C VAL A 33 7.46 -0.47 17.04
N THR A 34 8.16 0.38 16.28
CA THR A 34 8.58 1.70 16.79
C THR A 34 7.40 2.61 17.09
N LEU A 35 6.33 2.56 16.28
CA LEU A 35 5.12 3.36 16.48
C LEU A 35 4.40 3.02 17.79
N VAL A 36 4.38 1.73 18.16
CA VAL A 36 3.77 1.24 19.41
C VAL A 36 4.58 1.65 20.65
N LEU A 37 5.92 1.71 20.54
CA LEU A 37 6.79 2.05 21.67
C LEU A 37 6.91 3.56 21.93
N THR A 38 6.73 4.42 20.93
CA THR A 38 6.89 5.89 21.11
C THR A 38 5.60 6.62 21.46
N THR A 39 4.42 5.99 21.30
CA THR A 39 3.11 6.64 21.56
C THR A 39 2.39 6.11 22.80
N GLY A 40 2.93 5.06 23.45
CA GLY A 40 2.48 4.60 24.75
C GLY A 40 3.04 5.44 25.89
N GLY A 41 2.61 6.70 26.01
CA GLY A 41 3.03 7.57 27.11
C GLY A 41 2.35 8.93 27.14
N ASP A 42 1.56 9.11 28.19
CA ASP A 42 1.15 10.38 28.85
C ASP A 42 0.14 11.33 28.17
N ASP A 43 -1.06 11.28 28.76
CA ASP A 43 -1.76 12.37 29.47
C ASP A 43 -1.96 13.78 28.87
N GLU A 44 -3.25 14.15 28.95
CA GLU A 44 -3.81 15.46 29.31
C GLU A 44 -3.78 16.68 28.35
N SER A 45 -5.01 17.08 28.04
CA SER A 45 -5.54 18.46 28.08
C SER A 45 -5.27 19.42 26.91
N GLY A 46 -6.35 19.62 26.14
CA GLY A 46 -6.90 20.94 25.85
C GLY A 46 -6.33 21.70 24.65
N ALA A 47 -7.12 21.83 23.58
CA ALA A 47 -7.19 23.06 22.76
C ALA A 47 -8.33 23.00 21.73
N ALA A 48 -9.17 24.05 21.78
CA ALA A 48 -10.04 24.69 20.77
C ALA A 48 -10.57 23.93 19.51
N PRO A 49 -11.81 24.22 19.08
CA PRO A 49 -12.43 23.53 17.93
C PRO A 49 -11.75 23.93 16.61
N PRO A 50 -11.28 22.99 15.77
CA PRO A 50 -10.82 23.37 14.45
C PRO A 50 -12.02 23.71 13.55
N SER A 51 -11.87 24.86 12.91
CA SER A 51 -12.77 25.40 11.90
C SER A 51 -12.89 24.43 10.72
N THR A 52 -14.10 24.37 10.18
CA THR A 52 -14.54 23.62 9.00
C THR A 52 -13.48 23.63 7.88
N PRO A 53 -12.93 22.49 7.47
CA PRO A 53 -12.15 22.45 6.24
C PRO A 53 -13.09 22.61 5.05
N ALA A 54 -12.76 23.57 4.19
CA ALA A 54 -13.40 23.79 2.90
C ALA A 54 -13.42 22.47 2.11
N ALA A 55 -14.59 22.14 1.57
CA ALA A 55 -14.77 21.01 0.68
C ALA A 55 -13.80 21.13 -0.51
N ALA A 56 -12.67 20.45 -0.42
CA ALA A 56 -11.83 20.14 -1.57
C ALA A 56 -12.70 19.27 -2.47
N THR A 57 -13.32 19.90 -3.46
CA THR A 57 -13.99 19.22 -4.56
C THR A 57 -12.87 18.58 -5.36
N THR A 58 -12.46 17.37 -4.95
CA THR A 58 -11.55 16.53 -5.73
C THR A 58 -12.30 16.20 -7.01
N SER A 59 -12.06 17.03 -8.01
CA SER A 59 -12.63 16.90 -9.34
C SER A 59 -12.25 15.52 -9.85
N LYS A 60 -13.25 14.76 -10.29
CA LYS A 60 -13.14 13.52 -11.06
C LYS A 60 -12.07 13.69 -12.14
N SER A 61 -10.84 13.32 -11.83
CA SER A 61 -9.71 13.47 -12.74
C SER A 61 -9.81 12.33 -13.75
N GLY A 62 -10.41 12.66 -14.90
CA GLY A 62 -10.44 11.95 -16.18
C GLY A 62 -10.09 10.46 -16.22
N SER A 63 -11.13 9.62 -16.24
CA SER A 63 -11.38 8.56 -17.25
C SER A 63 -10.24 7.61 -17.70
N THR A 64 -9.19 7.38 -16.91
CA THR A 64 -8.15 6.39 -17.29
C THR A 64 -8.26 5.09 -16.49
N TYR A 65 -8.82 5.15 -15.29
CA TYR A 65 -8.93 4.01 -14.38
C TYR A 65 -10.38 3.56 -14.25
N ASP A 66 -10.61 2.26 -14.37
CA ASP A 66 -11.92 1.63 -14.20
C ASP A 66 -12.04 1.15 -12.75
N LEU A 67 -12.97 1.76 -12.01
CA LEU A 67 -13.25 1.46 -10.60
C LEU A 67 -14.65 0.86 -10.42
N GLY A 68 -15.29 0.38 -11.49
CA GLY A 68 -16.67 -0.10 -11.46
C GLY A 68 -16.87 -1.45 -10.76
N THR A 69 -15.80 -2.26 -10.69
CA THR A 69 -15.77 -3.54 -9.98
C THR A 69 -14.52 -3.61 -9.13
N PRO A 70 -14.50 -4.41 -8.04
CA PRO A 70 -13.30 -4.56 -7.23
C PRO A 70 -12.13 -5.14 -8.05
N GLU A 71 -12.39 -6.04 -9.00
CA GLU A 71 -11.36 -6.58 -9.89
C GLU A 71 -10.77 -5.52 -10.82
N THR A 72 -11.61 -4.74 -11.51
CA THR A 72 -11.11 -3.65 -12.38
C THR A 72 -10.42 -2.55 -11.58
N ALA A 73 -10.89 -2.29 -10.34
CA ALA A 73 -10.23 -1.37 -9.42
C ALA A 73 -8.84 -1.87 -8.99
N ALA A 74 -8.67 -3.17 -8.75
CA ALA A 74 -7.37 -3.75 -8.42
C ALA A 74 -6.39 -3.65 -9.58
N GLU A 75 -6.83 -3.95 -10.81
CA GLU A 75 -6.03 -3.77 -12.01
C GLU A 75 -5.64 -2.30 -12.22
N SER A 76 -6.59 -1.39 -12.04
CA SER A 76 -6.38 0.06 -12.14
C SER A 76 -5.42 0.57 -11.08
N PHE A 77 -5.53 0.09 -9.85
CA PHE A 77 -4.64 0.42 -8.74
C PHE A 77 -3.21 -0.05 -9.02
N ALA A 78 -3.04 -1.27 -9.53
CA ALA A 78 -1.75 -1.79 -9.96
C ALA A 78 -1.17 -1.03 -11.16
N ALA A 79 -2.01 -0.63 -12.12
CA ALA A 79 -1.61 0.20 -13.24
C ALA A 79 -1.16 1.58 -12.77
N ALA A 80 -1.87 2.21 -11.84
CA ALA A 80 -1.49 3.47 -11.22
C ALA A 80 -0.15 3.34 -10.46
N ALA A 81 0.05 2.26 -9.71
CA ALA A 81 1.31 1.98 -9.04
C ALA A 81 2.48 1.96 -10.04
N LYS A 82 2.34 1.27 -11.18
CA LYS A 82 3.37 1.21 -12.24
C LYS A 82 3.77 2.57 -12.80
N THR A 83 2.89 3.57 -12.77
CA THR A 83 3.25 4.93 -13.19
C THR A 83 4.16 5.65 -12.20
N GLY A 84 4.35 5.11 -10.98
CA GLY A 84 5.17 5.68 -9.92
C GLY A 84 4.61 6.96 -9.32
N SER A 85 3.37 7.33 -9.66
CA SER A 85 2.72 8.55 -9.17
C SER A 85 1.96 8.26 -7.88
N GLY A 86 2.60 8.54 -6.74
CA GLY A 86 1.97 8.45 -5.42
C GLY A 86 0.66 9.23 -5.31
N GLU A 87 0.56 10.39 -5.97
CA GLU A 87 -0.68 11.18 -6.04
C GLU A 87 -1.81 10.47 -6.81
N THR A 88 -1.47 9.76 -7.88
CA THR A 88 -2.46 8.98 -8.64
C THR A 88 -2.97 7.82 -7.80
N LEU A 89 -2.04 7.11 -7.14
CA LEU A 89 -2.33 6.01 -6.23
C LEU A 89 -3.20 6.46 -5.05
N LEU A 90 -2.90 7.63 -4.50
CA LEU A 90 -3.68 8.26 -3.45
C LEU A 90 -5.11 8.60 -3.91
N GLY A 91 -5.27 9.09 -5.14
CA GLY A 91 -6.59 9.35 -5.72
C GLY A 91 -7.46 8.10 -5.90
N LEU A 92 -6.84 6.91 -5.98
CA LEU A 92 -7.52 5.61 -6.04
C LEU A 92 -7.73 4.96 -4.67
N ALA A 93 -7.25 5.59 -3.60
CA ALA A 93 -7.38 5.10 -2.25
C ALA A 93 -8.45 5.87 -1.47
N CYS A 94 -9.12 5.17 -0.56
CA CYS A 94 -10.13 5.73 0.32
C CYS A 94 -9.58 6.89 1.15
N VAL A 95 -8.35 6.76 1.66
CA VAL A 95 -7.67 7.81 2.45
C VAL A 95 -7.35 9.08 1.67
N GLY A 96 -7.35 9.03 0.33
CA GLY A 96 -7.25 10.22 -0.53
C GLY A 96 -8.58 10.93 -0.76
N ARG A 97 -9.70 10.35 -0.32
CA ARG A 97 -11.05 10.90 -0.48
C ARG A 97 -11.69 11.15 0.89
N PRO A 98 -11.83 12.42 1.32
CA PRO A 98 -12.42 12.75 2.61
C PRO A 98 -13.82 12.14 2.86
N SER A 99 -14.65 12.05 1.83
CA SER A 99 -15.97 11.39 1.93
C SER A 99 -15.87 9.90 2.24
N CYS A 100 -14.91 9.20 1.62
CA CYS A 100 -14.69 7.77 1.87
C CYS A 100 -14.21 7.53 3.30
N VAL A 101 -13.23 8.32 3.78
CA VAL A 101 -12.74 8.20 5.16
C VAL A 101 -13.86 8.45 6.18
N ALA A 102 -14.68 9.48 5.97
CA ALA A 102 -15.77 9.81 6.87
C ALA A 102 -16.82 8.69 6.97
N GLU A 103 -17.03 7.93 5.89
CA GLU A 103 -18.01 6.84 5.82
C GLU A 103 -17.43 5.51 6.35
N HIS A 104 -16.21 5.16 5.92
CA HIS A 104 -15.64 3.81 6.10
C HIS A 104 -14.60 3.70 7.20
N ALA A 105 -14.11 4.83 7.70
CA ALA A 105 -13.15 4.89 8.81
C ALA A 105 -13.55 5.97 9.84
N PRO A 106 -14.78 5.92 10.40
CA PRO A 106 -15.23 6.91 11.36
C PRO A 106 -14.38 6.84 12.64
N GLY A 107 -13.85 7.99 13.05
CA GLY A 107 -13.00 8.09 14.25
C GLY A 107 -11.50 8.01 13.97
N THR A 108 -11.07 7.78 12.72
CA THR A 108 -9.66 7.95 12.33
C THR A 108 -9.24 9.41 12.50
N SER A 109 -8.13 9.64 13.20
CA SER A 109 -7.63 10.99 13.45
C SER A 109 -7.06 11.61 12.17
N GLN A 110 -7.03 12.94 12.08
CA GLN A 110 -6.42 13.63 10.94
C GLN A 110 -4.94 13.24 10.77
N GLN A 111 -4.25 12.97 11.89
CA GLN A 111 -2.86 12.50 11.87
C GLN A 111 -2.75 11.11 11.23
N GLN A 112 -3.59 10.15 11.60
CA GLN A 112 -3.61 8.82 11.00
C GLN A 112 -3.94 8.86 9.50
N VAL A 113 -4.86 9.75 9.10
CA VAL A 113 -5.14 9.97 7.67
C VAL A 113 -3.89 10.50 6.96
N ALA A 114 -3.23 11.52 7.51
CA ALA A 114 -2.02 12.08 6.90
C ALA A 114 -0.89 11.03 6.78
N GLU A 115 -0.67 10.23 7.82
CA GLU A 115 0.31 9.15 7.82
C GLU A 115 -0.02 8.10 6.74
N ALA A 116 -1.29 7.70 6.60
CA ALA A 116 -1.72 6.78 5.56
C ALA A 116 -1.56 7.38 4.14
N GLN A 117 -1.82 8.67 3.97
CA GLN A 117 -1.62 9.36 2.69
C GLN A 117 -0.14 9.39 2.30
N ASP A 118 0.74 9.70 3.25
CA ASP A 118 2.18 9.74 3.02
C ASP A 118 2.74 8.34 2.76
N ALA A 119 2.26 7.31 3.48
CA ALA A 119 2.61 5.92 3.21
C ALA A 119 2.24 5.48 1.78
N ILE A 120 1.08 5.90 1.25
CA ILE A 120 0.72 5.64 -0.15
C ILE A 120 1.64 6.37 -1.11
N ARG A 121 1.96 7.64 -0.84
CA ARG A 121 2.81 8.45 -1.72
C ARG A 121 4.22 7.89 -1.83
N GLU A 122 4.82 7.54 -0.69
CA GLU A 122 6.18 7.03 -0.60
C GLU A 122 6.26 5.56 -1.05
N GLY A 123 5.28 4.74 -0.65
CA GLY A 123 5.22 3.31 -0.98
C GLY A 123 4.81 3.01 -2.42
N ALA A 124 4.42 4.01 -3.21
CA ALA A 124 3.94 3.81 -4.58
C ALA A 124 4.92 3.05 -5.47
N LEU A 125 6.21 3.35 -5.36
CA LEU A 125 7.24 2.73 -6.19
C LEU A 125 7.55 1.29 -5.77
N GLU A 126 7.55 1.02 -4.46
CA GLU A 126 7.71 -0.35 -3.95
C GLU A 126 6.50 -1.21 -4.29
N LEU A 127 5.29 -0.66 -4.14
CA LEU A 127 4.05 -1.30 -4.53
C LEU A 127 4.02 -1.58 -6.04
N ALA A 128 4.55 -0.68 -6.86
CA ALA A 128 4.67 -0.88 -8.30
C ALA A 128 5.50 -2.10 -8.66
N GLN A 129 6.66 -2.25 -7.99
CA GLN A 129 7.55 -3.40 -8.18
C GLN A 129 6.91 -4.68 -7.68
N HIS A 130 6.24 -4.62 -6.52
CA HIS A 130 5.56 -5.77 -5.94
C HIS A 130 4.40 -6.27 -6.81
N LEU A 131 3.64 -5.36 -7.42
CA LEU A 131 2.53 -5.69 -8.30
C LEU A 131 2.97 -5.94 -9.76
N GLU A 132 4.28 -5.95 -10.04
CA GLU A 132 4.79 -6.25 -11.36
C GLU A 132 4.47 -7.70 -11.76
N GLY A 133 3.74 -7.87 -12.86
CA GLY A 133 3.28 -9.19 -13.29
C GLY A 133 2.24 -9.85 -12.37
N ALA A 134 1.64 -9.10 -11.42
CA ALA A 134 0.61 -9.64 -10.56
C ALA A 134 -0.63 -10.07 -11.36
N THR A 135 -1.20 -11.21 -10.97
CA THR A 135 -2.48 -11.72 -11.51
C THR A 135 -3.54 -11.61 -10.44
N PHE A 136 -4.68 -11.00 -10.78
CA PHE A 136 -5.81 -10.80 -9.86
C PHE A 136 -6.84 -11.92 -10.03
N GLY A 137 -7.36 -12.40 -8.90
CA GLY A 137 -8.45 -13.36 -8.84
C GLY A 137 -9.81 -12.68 -8.67
N ILE A 138 -10.84 -13.50 -8.51
CA ILE A 138 -12.21 -13.03 -8.25
C ILE A 138 -12.29 -12.50 -6.83
N SER A 139 -12.95 -11.36 -6.65
CA SER A 139 -13.17 -10.76 -5.34
C SER A 139 -13.97 -11.67 -4.41
N ILE A 140 -13.65 -11.61 -3.12
CA ILE A 140 -14.37 -12.26 -2.03
C ILE A 140 -14.79 -11.23 -0.99
N ASP A 141 -15.72 -11.59 -0.10
CA ASP A 141 -16.08 -10.72 1.02
C ASP A 141 -14.86 -10.48 1.91
N GLY A 142 -14.62 -9.20 2.21
CA GLY A 142 -13.52 -8.78 3.06
C GLY A 142 -13.78 -9.05 4.54
N ALA A 143 -12.72 -8.94 5.35
CA ALA A 143 -12.83 -9.09 6.79
C ALA A 143 -13.58 -7.94 7.47
N VAL A 144 -13.59 -6.76 6.83
CA VAL A 144 -14.32 -5.57 7.28
C VAL A 144 -15.67 -5.52 6.56
N PRO A 145 -16.76 -5.11 7.24
CA PRO A 145 -18.06 -4.92 6.59
C PRO A 145 -17.95 -4.04 5.34
N ASP A 146 -18.75 -4.35 4.32
CA ASP A 146 -18.86 -3.57 3.08
C ASP A 146 -17.55 -3.45 2.26
N THR A 147 -16.56 -4.29 2.58
CA THR A 147 -15.31 -4.40 1.81
C THR A 147 -15.26 -5.67 0.96
N LYS A 148 -14.48 -5.60 -0.12
CA LYS A 148 -14.15 -6.74 -0.98
C LYS A 148 -12.65 -6.93 -1.01
N ASP A 149 -12.22 -8.16 -0.80
CA ASP A 149 -10.83 -8.57 -0.93
C ASP A 149 -10.60 -9.15 -2.32
N VAL A 150 -9.68 -8.55 -3.08
CA VAL A 150 -9.24 -9.09 -4.37
C VAL A 150 -7.94 -9.84 -4.14
N PRO A 151 -7.96 -11.19 -4.21
CA PRO A 151 -6.75 -11.97 -4.09
C PRO A 151 -5.86 -11.72 -5.31
N TYR A 152 -4.55 -11.65 -5.08
CA TYR A 152 -3.58 -11.54 -6.16
C TYR A 152 -2.35 -12.41 -5.91
N ARG A 153 -1.69 -12.78 -6.99
CA ARG A 153 -0.47 -13.57 -6.98
C ARG A 153 0.60 -12.86 -7.79
N THR A 154 1.79 -12.73 -7.20
CA THR A 154 2.97 -12.25 -7.91
C THR A 154 3.74 -13.43 -8.49
N PRO A 155 4.58 -13.23 -9.53
CA PRO A 155 5.37 -14.30 -10.13
C PRO A 155 6.29 -15.04 -9.14
N GLU A 156 6.65 -14.38 -8.03
CA GLU A 156 7.55 -14.91 -7.00
C GLU A 156 6.83 -15.86 -6.01
N MET A 157 5.50 -15.83 -5.97
CA MET A 157 4.71 -16.66 -5.06
C MET A 157 4.62 -18.11 -5.54
N THR A 158 5.02 -19.04 -4.68
CA THR A 158 4.96 -20.48 -4.95
C THR A 158 3.75 -21.15 -4.27
N GLY A 159 3.34 -22.31 -4.78
CA GLY A 159 2.23 -23.09 -4.21
C GLY A 159 0.87 -22.40 -4.37
N ASP A 160 0.04 -22.44 -3.32
CA ASP A 160 -1.29 -21.81 -3.27
C ASP A 160 -1.29 -20.46 -2.53
N ALA A 161 -0.11 -19.86 -2.33
CA ALA A 161 0.00 -18.57 -1.65
C ALA A 161 -0.59 -17.44 -2.50
N PHE A 162 -1.36 -16.57 -1.85
CA PHE A 162 -1.89 -15.34 -2.41
C PHE A 162 -1.85 -14.22 -1.35
N LEU A 163 -1.76 -12.98 -1.83
CA LEU A 163 -2.02 -11.79 -1.04
C LEU A 163 -3.38 -11.22 -1.44
N LYS A 164 -3.84 -10.17 -0.75
CA LYS A 164 -5.12 -9.53 -1.06
C LYS A 164 -5.00 -8.01 -1.01
N LEU A 165 -5.73 -7.37 -1.90
CA LEU A 165 -6.00 -5.93 -1.85
C LEU A 165 -7.45 -5.75 -1.42
N THR A 166 -7.69 -4.92 -0.41
CA THR A 166 -9.03 -4.66 0.11
C THR A 166 -9.58 -3.38 -0.53
N PHE A 167 -10.83 -3.42 -0.98
CA PHE A 167 -11.51 -2.30 -1.60
C PHE A 167 -12.84 -2.05 -0.92
N VAL A 168 -13.26 -0.78 -0.93
CA VAL A 168 -14.55 -0.34 -0.40
C VAL A 168 -15.28 0.46 -1.46
N GLN A 169 -16.61 0.34 -1.51
CA GLN A 169 -17.41 1.06 -2.50
C GLN A 169 -17.82 2.43 -1.95
N THR A 170 -17.54 3.50 -2.69
CA THR A 170 -17.95 4.87 -2.34
C THR A 170 -18.29 5.64 -3.60
N ASP A 171 -19.47 6.29 -3.63
CA ASP A 171 -19.98 7.04 -4.79
C ASP A 171 -20.03 6.22 -6.10
N GLY A 172 -20.14 4.89 -6.01
CA GLY A 172 -20.12 3.97 -7.16
C GLY A 172 -18.73 3.54 -7.62
N ASP A 173 -17.65 4.05 -7.03
CA ASP A 173 -16.27 3.63 -7.28
C ASP A 173 -15.79 2.66 -6.20
N TRP A 174 -15.03 1.63 -6.59
CA TRP A 174 -14.28 0.79 -5.66
C TRP A 174 -12.90 1.40 -5.40
N LEU A 175 -12.65 1.79 -4.15
CA LEU A 175 -11.45 2.48 -3.71
C LEU A 175 -10.60 1.59 -2.82
N TYR A 176 -9.29 1.66 -2.96
CA TYR A 176 -8.38 0.88 -2.12
C TYR A 176 -8.52 1.30 -0.66
N PHE A 177 -8.76 0.32 0.21
CA PHE A 177 -8.97 0.52 1.63
C PHE A 177 -7.75 0.02 2.41
N LEU A 178 -7.12 0.93 3.15
CA LEU A 178 -6.10 0.60 4.14
C LEU A 178 -6.82 0.38 5.48
N PRO A 179 -6.90 -0.86 5.98
CA PRO A 179 -7.44 -1.08 7.31
C PRO A 179 -6.55 -0.38 8.34
N ALA A 180 -7.12 0.58 9.07
CA ALA A 180 -6.47 1.14 10.25
C ALA A 180 -6.24 -0.01 11.25
N SER A 181 -4.99 -0.21 11.66
CA SER A 181 -4.60 -1.23 12.64
C SER A 181 -4.72 -0.71 14.07
#